data_AF-A0A1G0R1C7-F1
#
_entry.id   AF-A0A1G0R1C7-F1
#
_cell.length_a   1.000
_cell.length_b   1.000
_cell.length_c   1.000
_cell.angle_alpha   90.00
_cell.angle_beta   90.00
_cell.angle_gamma   90.00
#
_symmetry.space_group_name_H-M   'P 1'
#
loop_
_entity.id
_entity.type
_entity.pdbx_description
1 polymer ?
#
loop_
_entity_poly.entity_id
_entity_poly.type
_entity_poly.pdbx_seq_one_letter_code
_entity_poly.pdbx_strand_id
1 'polypeptide(L)'
;MSEFNVTTRYAKALLELAEEKKKFEDISNDVELVCKAFSDSKELRTVMANPVIHKDKKSDALRTIFGKISSDVLNFLLFIVQKNREDCIFRILKRYMELRDIKLGIANANVTALYEFDEKQIYKLKSSLEKFTGKKIKINIKKSEE
;
A
#
# COMPACT_ATOMS: atom_id res chain seq x y z
N MET A 1 17.74 -5.90 -13.80
CA MET A 1 16.82 -6.74 -13.00
C MET A 1 15.90 -5.80 -12.22
N SER A 2 14.65 -5.69 -12.66
CA SER A 2 13.78 -4.54 -12.40
C SER A 2 13.29 -4.47 -10.94
N GLU A 3 13.23 -3.27 -10.38
CA GLU A 3 12.68 -2.96 -9.05
C GLU A 3 11.30 -3.58 -8.79
N PHE A 4 10.55 -3.87 -9.86
CA PHE A 4 9.27 -4.58 -9.84
C PHE A 4 9.36 -5.98 -9.20
N ASN A 5 10.45 -6.71 -9.45
CA ASN A 5 10.67 -8.03 -8.86
C ASN A 5 10.97 -7.95 -7.36
N VAL A 6 11.70 -6.92 -6.93
CA VAL A 6 12.04 -6.70 -5.52
C VAL A 6 10.79 -6.32 -4.74
N THR A 7 10.03 -5.35 -5.26
CA THR A 7 8.79 -4.86 -4.66
C THR A 7 7.77 -5.98 -4.47
N THR A 8 7.56 -6.80 -5.50
CA THR A 8 6.61 -7.91 -5.45
C THR A 8 7.05 -9.01 -4.49
N ARG A 9 8.35 -9.30 -4.38
CA ARG A 9 8.87 -10.31 -3.43
C ARG A 9 8.61 -9.90 -1.98
N TYR A 10 8.95 -8.67 -1.61
CA TYR A 10 8.73 -8.18 -0.25
C TYR A 10 7.23 -8.05 0.08
N ALA A 11 6.42 -7.61 -0.88
CA ALA A 11 4.97 -7.54 -0.69
C ALA A 11 4.34 -8.92 -0.46
N LYS A 12 4.76 -9.94 -1.21
CA LYS A 12 4.34 -11.33 -0.99
C LYS A 12 4.78 -11.85 0.37
N ALA A 13 6.03 -11.61 0.76
CA ALA A 13 6.55 -12.04 2.06
C ALA A 13 5.76 -11.42 3.23
N LEU A 14 5.36 -10.15 3.13
CA LEU A 14 4.51 -9.52 4.16
C LEU A 14 3.10 -10.12 4.19
N LEU A 15 2.56 -10.49 3.03
CA LEU A 15 1.24 -11.10 2.92
C LEU A 15 1.24 -12.53 3.47
N GLU A 16 2.26 -13.32 3.15
CA GLU A 16 2.50 -14.65 3.74
C GLU A 16 2.68 -14.55 5.26
N LEU A 17 3.48 -13.61 5.76
CA LEU A 17 3.64 -13.36 7.20
C LEU A 17 2.30 -13.05 7.88
N ALA A 18 1.45 -12.27 7.23
CA ALA A 18 0.14 -11.91 7.77
C ALA A 18 -0.81 -13.11 7.84
N GLU A 19 -0.71 -14.05 6.89
CA GLU A 19 -1.45 -15.31 6.88
C GLU A 19 -0.96 -16.27 7.95
N GLU A 20 0.35 -16.49 8.03
CA GLU A 20 0.97 -17.39 9.01
C GLU A 20 0.62 -16.98 10.44
N LYS A 21 0.61 -15.67 10.71
CA LYS A 21 0.27 -15.12 12.02
C LYS A 21 -1.23 -14.97 12.27
N LYS A 22 -2.09 -15.24 11.27
CA LYS A 22 -3.54 -15.01 11.33
C LYS A 22 -3.92 -13.57 11.73
N LYS A 23 -3.07 -12.59 11.36
CA LYS A 23 -3.24 -11.15 11.66
C LYS A 23 -3.45 -10.33 10.40
N PHE A 24 -4.15 -10.91 9.43
CA PHE A 24 -4.31 -10.32 8.11
C PHE A 24 -4.98 -8.94 8.15
N GLU A 25 -6.02 -8.76 8.98
CA GLU A 25 -6.73 -7.49 9.11
C GLU A 25 -5.87 -6.42 9.78
N ASP A 26 -5.26 -6.73 10.92
CA ASP A 26 -4.37 -5.80 11.65
C ASP A 26 -3.22 -5.31 10.76
N ILE A 27 -2.52 -6.24 10.11
CA ILE A 27 -1.40 -5.92 9.22
C ILE A 27 -1.88 -5.14 8.00
N SER A 28 -3.05 -5.47 7.44
CA SER A 28 -3.62 -4.73 6.32
C SER A 28 -3.95 -3.28 6.69
N ASN A 29 -4.52 -3.06 7.87
CA ASN A 29 -4.86 -1.73 8.38
C ASN A 29 -3.60 -0.91 8.63
N ASP A 30 -2.59 -1.50 9.27
CA ASP A 30 -1.30 -0.86 9.51
C ASP A 30 -0.58 -0.50 8.20
N VAL A 31 -0.57 -1.42 7.22
CA VAL A 31 0.03 -1.15 5.90
C VAL A 31 -0.68 0.01 5.21
N GLU A 32 -2.00 0.10 5.32
CA GLU A 32 -2.77 1.20 4.74
C GLU A 32 -2.44 2.54 5.42
N LEU A 33 -2.31 2.55 6.75
CA LEU A 33 -1.87 3.72 7.51
C LEU A 33 -0.46 4.18 7.12
N VAL A 34 0.49 3.25 7.05
CA VAL A 34 1.87 3.55 6.65
C VAL A 34 1.90 4.04 5.21
N CYS A 35 1.19 3.38 4.29
CA CYS A 35 1.13 3.81 2.91
C CYS A 35 0.55 5.21 2.76
N LYS A 36 -0.48 5.55 3.55
CA LYS A 36 -1.06 6.90 3.58
C LYS A 36 -0.06 7.92 4.10
N ALA A 37 0.64 7.66 5.20
CA ALA A 37 1.67 8.54 5.72
C ALA A 37 2.79 8.81 4.70
N PHE A 38 3.23 7.76 3.98
CA PHE A 38 4.18 7.89 2.88
C PHE A 38 3.61 8.61 1.66
N SER A 39 2.29 8.57 1.44
CA SER A 39 1.62 9.30 0.34
C SER A 39 1.52 10.79 0.65
N ASP A 40 1.14 11.12 1.89
CA ASP A 40 0.85 12.48 2.33
C ASP A 40 2.13 13.27 2.60
N SER A 41 3.20 12.61 3.06
CA SER A 41 4.50 13.26 3.31
C SER A 41 5.52 12.98 2.20
N LYS A 42 5.78 14.00 1.36
CA LYS A 42 6.89 13.97 0.40
C LYS A 42 8.25 13.93 1.11
N GLU A 43 8.38 14.64 2.23
CA GLU A 43 9.58 14.70 3.05
C GLU A 43 9.98 13.33 3.57
N LEU A 44 9.01 12.54 4.07
CA LEU A 44 9.27 11.17 4.53
C LEU A 44 9.84 10.30 3.41
N ARG A 45 9.29 10.40 2.19
CA ARG A 45 9.82 9.68 1.02
C ARG A 45 11.24 10.12 0.69
N THR A 46 11.51 11.42 0.71
CA THR A 46 12.84 11.98 0.41
C THR A 46 13.87 11.56 1.46
N VAL A 47 13.53 11.60 2.75
CA VAL A 47 14.40 11.13 3.84
C VAL A 47 14.73 9.66 3.69
N MET A 48 13.74 8.82 3.36
CA MET A 48 13.97 7.39 3.15
C MET A 48 14.82 7.13 1.89
N ALA A 49 14.61 7.87 0.81
CA ALA A 49 15.42 7.74 -0.41
C ALA A 49 16.82 8.36 -0.30
N ASN A 50 17.12 9.16 0.74
CA ASN A 50 18.40 9.86 0.87
C ASN A 50 19.51 8.90 1.37
N PRO A 51 20.56 8.64 0.58
CA PRO A 51 21.66 7.74 0.98
C PRO A 51 22.60 8.35 2.03
N VAL A 52 22.57 9.68 2.22
CA VAL A 52 23.43 10.39 3.19
C VAL A 52 22.95 10.16 4.63
N ILE A 53 21.66 9.87 4.81
CA ILE A 53 21.09 9.63 6.13
C ILE A 53 21.39 8.18 6.55
N HIS A 54 22.10 8.01 7.66
CA HIS A 54 22.39 6.70 8.22
C HIS A 54 21.12 5.90 8.52
N LYS A 55 21.20 4.58 8.32
CA LYS A 55 20.11 3.63 8.57
C LYS A 55 19.53 3.69 9.97
N ASP A 56 20.37 3.95 10.98
CA ASP A 56 19.93 4.02 12.37
C ASP A 56 18.97 5.19 12.56
N LYS A 57 19.33 6.37 12.04
CA LYS A 57 18.44 7.55 12.06
C LYS A 57 17.12 7.32 11.31
N LYS A 58 17.16 6.61 10.17
CA LYS A 58 15.94 6.24 9.44
C LYS A 58 15.07 5.27 10.23
N SER A 59 15.69 4.28 10.86
CA SER A 59 15.04 3.29 11.71
C SER A 59 14.38 3.95 12.92
N ASP A 60 15.08 4.87 13.57
CA ASP A 60 14.54 5.64 14.69
C ASP A 60 13.36 6.50 14.26
N ALA A 61 13.47 7.21 13.12
CA ALA A 61 12.36 7.97 12.56
C ALA A 61 11.12 7.08 12.32
N LEU A 62 11.30 5.88 11.77
CA LEU A 62 10.19 4.94 11.58
C LEU A 62 9.59 4.48 12.91
N ARG A 63 10.41 4.22 13.94
CA ARG A 63 9.92 3.87 15.28
C ARG A 63 9.14 5.02 15.92
N THR A 64 9.59 6.27 15.76
CA THR A 64 8.91 7.44 16.31
C THR A 64 7.58 7.69 15.62
N ILE A 65 7.53 7.59 14.29
CA ILE A 65 6.33 7.86 13.50
C ILE A 65 5.31 6.71 13.65
N PHE A 66 5.80 5.47 13.61
CA PHE A 66 4.98 4.26 13.60
C PHE A 66 5.13 3.45 14.90
N GLY A 67 5.22 4.12 16.05
CA GLY A 67 5.33 3.42 17.35
C GLY A 67 4.05 2.70 17.79
N LYS A 68 2.91 2.99 17.15
CA LYS A 68 1.58 2.49 17.55
C LYS A 68 1.02 1.38 16.63
N ILE A 69 1.70 1.05 15.54
CA ILE A 69 1.29 -0.05 14.65
C ILE A 69 1.75 -1.40 15.24
N SER A 70 1.29 -2.50 14.66
CA SER A 70 1.76 -3.83 15.04
C SER A 70 3.27 -3.95 14.91
N SER A 71 3.85 -4.70 15.85
CA SER A 71 5.28 -5.05 15.84
C SER A 71 5.69 -5.75 14.55
N ASP A 72 4.77 -6.47 13.92
CA ASP A 72 5.02 -7.22 12.69
C ASP A 72 5.31 -6.27 11.51
N VAL A 73 4.48 -5.23 11.34
CA VAL A 73 4.68 -4.23 10.28
C VAL A 73 5.88 -3.33 10.60
N LEU A 74 6.05 -2.92 11.86
CA LEU A 74 7.22 -2.12 12.25
C LEU A 74 8.53 -2.87 12.01
N ASN A 75 8.62 -4.13 12.44
CA ASN A 75 9.80 -4.97 12.21
C ASN A 75 10.06 -5.18 10.72
N PHE A 76 9.02 -5.32 9.90
CA PHE A 76 9.17 -5.41 8.45
C PHE A 76 9.76 -4.12 7.85
N LEU A 77 9.29 -2.94 8.26
CA LEU A 77 9.84 -1.66 7.81
C LEU A 77 11.32 -1.52 8.19
N LEU A 78 11.67 -1.87 9.43
CA LEU A 78 13.05 -1.86 9.92
C LEU A 78 13.94 -2.85 9.16
N PHE A 79 13.42 -4.03 8.86
CA PHE A 79 14.13 -5.03 8.06
C PHE A 79 14.43 -4.52 6.64
N ILE A 80 13.49 -3.81 6.01
CA ILE A 80 13.71 -3.20 4.70
C ILE A 80 14.85 -2.17 4.75
N VAL A 81 14.88 -1.32 5.78
CA VAL A 81 15.98 -0.35 6.00
C VAL A 81 17.32 -1.07 6.19
N GLN A 82 17.35 -2.14 6.98
CA GLN A 82 18.56 -2.96 7.14
C GLN A 82 19.07 -3.50 5.81
N LYS A 83 18.16 -3.88 4.91
CA LYS A 83 18.48 -4.40 3.56
C LYS A 83 18.83 -3.32 2.52
N ASN A 84 18.94 -2.04 2.89
CA ASN A 84 19.15 -0.93 1.94
C ASN A 84 18.03 -0.81 0.88
N ARG A 85 16.77 -1.08 1.27
CA ARG A 85 15.62 -1.06 0.35
C ARG A 85 14.54 -0.06 0.78
N GLU A 86 14.92 0.89 1.63
CA GLU A 86 14.01 1.88 2.22
C GLU A 86 13.37 2.84 1.19
N ASP A 87 14.05 3.08 0.08
CA ASP A 87 13.57 3.82 -1.09
C ASP A 87 12.34 3.16 -1.73
N CYS A 88 12.25 1.83 -1.66
CA CYS A 88 11.18 1.04 -2.23
C CYS A 88 9.99 0.85 -1.28
N ILE A 89 10.03 1.30 -0.02
CA ILE A 89 8.97 1.04 0.99
C ILE A 89 7.59 1.40 0.46
N PHE A 90 7.43 2.62 -0.07
CA PHE A 90 6.15 3.08 -0.58
C PHE A 90 5.59 2.20 -1.70
N ARG A 91 6.48 1.73 -2.60
CA ARG A 91 6.10 0.84 -3.70
C ARG A 91 5.74 -0.55 -3.18
N ILE A 92 6.45 -1.05 -2.16
CA ILE A 92 6.19 -2.34 -1.52
C ILE A 92 4.80 -2.34 -0.89
N LEU A 93 4.45 -1.28 -0.15
CA LEU A 93 3.14 -1.17 0.51
C LEU A 93 2.00 -1.06 -0.51
N LYS A 94 2.19 -0.31 -1.59
CA LYS A 94 1.22 -0.29 -2.71
C LYS A 94 1.02 -1.67 -3.33
N ARG A 95 2.13 -2.37 -3.59
CA ARG A 95 2.07 -3.72 -4.17
C ARG A 95 1.43 -4.72 -3.21
N TYR A 96 1.64 -4.58 -1.91
CA TYR A 96 0.93 -5.38 -0.91
C TYR A 96 -0.58 -5.16 -0.99
N MET A 97 -1.05 -3.91 -1.05
CA MET A 97 -2.48 -3.61 -1.17
C MET A 97 -3.08 -4.20 -2.45
N GLU A 98 -2.38 -4.14 -3.58
CA GLU A 98 -2.83 -4.79 -4.82
C GLU A 98 -2.97 -6.31 -4.66
N LEU A 99 -1.99 -6.97 -4.04
CA LEU A 99 -2.02 -8.42 -3.81
C LEU A 99 -3.10 -8.81 -2.79
N ARG A 100 -3.29 -8.00 -1.75
CA ARG A 100 -4.37 -8.11 -0.76
C ARG A 100 -5.73 -8.07 -1.45
N ASP A 101 -5.94 -7.06 -2.30
CA ASP A 101 -7.18 -6.87 -3.03
C ASP A 101 -7.44 -8.05 -3.99
N ILE A 102 -6.42 -8.51 -4.73
CA ILE A 102 -6.50 -9.71 -5.58
C ILE A 102 -6.94 -10.93 -4.76
N LYS A 103 -6.35 -11.13 -3.58
CA LYS A 103 -6.68 -12.25 -2.68
C LYS A 103 -8.10 -12.15 -2.14
N LEU A 104 -8.57 -10.96 -1.81
CA LEU A 104 -9.94 -10.71 -1.35
C LEU A 104 -10.97 -10.75 -2.48
N GLY A 105 -10.55 -11.01 -3.73
CA GLY A 105 -11.43 -10.95 -4.88
C GLY A 105 -11.96 -9.54 -5.16
N ILE A 106 -11.20 -8.52 -4.77
CA ILE A 106 -11.49 -7.11 -5.01
C ILE A 106 -10.80 -6.68 -6.31
N ALA A 107 -11.57 -6.25 -7.29
CA ALA A 107 -11.06 -5.63 -8.51
C ALA A 107 -11.07 -4.10 -8.36
N ASN A 108 -9.90 -3.49 -8.53
CA ASN A 108 -9.78 -2.03 -8.56
C ASN A 108 -10.13 -1.52 -9.96
N ALA A 109 -11.22 -0.74 -10.08
CA ALA A 109 -11.63 -0.09 -11.32
C ALA A 109 -11.22 1.38 -11.26
N ASN A 110 -10.27 1.80 -12.11
CA ASN A 110 -9.93 3.21 -12.27
C ASN A 110 -10.88 3.82 -13.29
N VAL A 111 -11.72 4.75 -12.86
CA VAL A 111 -12.66 5.47 -13.73
C VAL A 111 -12.17 6.91 -13.88
N THR A 112 -11.80 7.29 -15.09
CA THR A 112 -11.48 8.67 -15.43
C THR A 112 -12.75 9.35 -15.93
N ALA A 113 -13.14 10.46 -15.32
CA ALA A 113 -14.29 11.24 -15.77
C ALA A 113 -14.02 12.75 -15.71
N LEU A 114 -14.67 13.45 -16.63
CA LEU A 114 -14.66 14.90 -16.76
C LEU A 114 -15.64 15.58 -15.78
N TYR A 115 -16.58 14.84 -15.20
CA TYR A 115 -17.65 15.35 -14.36
C TYR A 115 -17.75 14.54 -13.05
N GLU A 116 -18.26 15.16 -11.99
CA GLU A 116 -18.57 14.45 -10.75
C GLU A 116 -19.71 13.46 -11.01
N PHE A 117 -19.48 12.20 -10.64
CA PHE A 117 -20.54 11.19 -10.69
C PHE A 117 -21.45 11.34 -9.47
N ASP A 118 -22.76 11.24 -9.72
CA ASP A 118 -23.74 11.12 -8.64
C ASP A 118 -23.60 9.74 -7.94
N GLU A 119 -23.85 9.67 -6.64
CA GLU A 119 -23.69 8.43 -5.84
C GLU A 119 -24.52 7.27 -6.42
N LYS A 120 -25.68 7.59 -7.01
CA LYS A 120 -26.54 6.62 -7.71
C LYS A 120 -25.89 6.04 -8.96
N GLN A 121 -25.12 6.85 -9.69
CA GLN A 121 -24.39 6.41 -10.88
C GLN A 121 -23.21 5.52 -10.48
N ILE A 122 -22.46 5.89 -9.44
CA ILE A 122 -21.36 5.07 -8.89
C ILE A 122 -21.90 3.71 -8.43
N TYR A 123 -23.04 3.69 -7.73
CA TYR A 123 -23.64 2.46 -7.25
C TYR A 123 -24.11 1.55 -8.40
N LYS A 124 -24.77 2.11 -9.42
CA LYS A 124 -25.16 1.35 -10.63
C LYS A 124 -23.94 0.80 -11.36
N LEU A 125 -22.88 1.60 -11.50
CA LEU A 125 -21.65 1.18 -12.17
C LEU A 125 -20.98 0.03 -11.42
N LYS A 126 -20.88 0.17 -10.09
CA LYS A 126 -20.34 -0.87 -9.20
C LYS A 126 -21.15 -2.16 -9.34
N SER A 127 -22.48 -2.10 -9.23
CA SER A 127 -23.33 -3.29 -9.31
C SER A 127 -23.25 -3.99 -10.67
N SER A 128 -23.24 -3.24 -11.77
CA SER A 128 -23.10 -3.82 -13.11
C SER A 128 -21.73 -4.47 -13.30
N LEU A 129 -20.66 -3.79 -12.89
CA LEU A 129 -19.32 -4.33 -13.04
C LEU A 129 -19.07 -5.54 -12.10
N GLU A 130 -19.64 -5.55 -10.89
CA GLU A 130 -19.57 -6.69 -9.96
C GLU A 130 -20.27 -7.92 -10.56
N LYS A 131 -21.43 -7.72 -11.21
CA LYS A 131 -22.14 -8.78 -11.95
C LYS A 131 -21.35 -9.32 -13.13
N PHE A 132 -20.67 -8.46 -13.88
CA PHE A 132 -19.88 -8.86 -15.05
C PHE A 132 -18.56 -9.56 -14.69
N THR A 133 -17.91 -9.15 -13.60
CA THR A 133 -16.58 -9.64 -13.22
C THR A 133 -16.62 -10.74 -12.16
N GLY A 134 -17.75 -10.92 -11.46
CA GLY A 134 -17.88 -11.87 -10.35
C GLY A 134 -17.01 -11.51 -9.13
N LYS A 135 -16.47 -10.29 -9.07
CA LYS A 135 -15.55 -9.78 -8.04
C LYS A 135 -16.12 -8.54 -7.39
N LYS A 136 -15.76 -8.26 -6.13
CA LYS A 136 -16.13 -7.01 -5.46
C LYS A 136 -15.37 -5.85 -6.10
N ILE A 137 -16.02 -4.72 -6.39
CA ILE A 137 -15.35 -3.63 -7.11
C ILE A 137 -15.09 -2.44 -6.21
N LYS A 138 -13.83 -2.03 -6.16
CA LYS A 138 -13.40 -0.77 -5.56
C LYS A 138 -13.15 0.22 -6.69
N ILE A 139 -14.02 1.22 -6.81
CA ILE A 139 -13.92 2.26 -7.85
C ILE A 139 -13.03 3.37 -7.32
N ASN A 140 -11.93 3.66 -8.02
CA ASN A 140 -11.14 4.86 -7.80
C ASN A 140 -11.45 5.84 -8.93
N ILE A 141 -12.13 6.94 -8.60
CA ILE A 141 -12.46 8.00 -9.56
C ILE A 141 -11.29 8.98 -9.58
N LYS A 142 -10.72 9.21 -10.77
CA LYS A 142 -9.78 10.30 -11.01
C LYS A 142 -10.46 11.35 -11.88
N LYS A 143 -10.46 12.59 -11.40
CA LYS A 143 -10.84 13.75 -12.21
C LYS A 143 -9.71 13.99 -13.23
N SER A 144 -10.02 13.95 -14.52
CA SER A 144 -9.07 14.45 -15.52
C SER A 144 -9.17 15.98 -15.52
N GLU A 145 -8.17 16.64 -14.95
CA GLU A 145 -7.93 18.05 -15.22
C GLU A 145 -7.02 18.11 -16.46
N GLU A 146 -7.52 18.77 -17.51
CA GLU A 146 -6.74 19.21 -18.69
C GLU A 146 -5.79 20.35 -18.31
#